data_AF-A0A521NQL5-F1
#
_entry.id   AF-A0A521NQL5-F1
#
_cell.length_a   1.000
_cell.length_b   1.000
_cell.length_c   1.000
_cell.angle_alpha   90.00
_cell.angle_beta   90.00
_cell.angle_gamma   90.00
#
_symmetry.space_group_name_H-M   'P 1'
#
loop_
_entity.id
_entity.type
_entity.pdbx_description
1 polymer ?
#
loop_
_entity_poly.entity_id
_entity_poly.type
_entity_poly.pdbx_seq_one_letter_code
_entity_poly.pdbx_strand_id
1 'polypeptide(L)'
;MTFSERAMFREPRNARSIHAIAFMERVRHWRTLKISQAMKTTKKHSNSKGGRPPKEIKRNKTITVHCSAFEQRLLREKGKEAGITASEYLREIGLTGKIDRPKREFPKDALLLKGTLNHIAANLNQIAKKRNSGENLGAFMREQLDELSGQLHTITITIRNYFS
;
A
#
# COMPACT_ATOMS: atom_id res chain seq x y z
N MET A 1 21.41 -45.57 -47.31
CA MET A 1 21.43 -46.57 -46.23
C MET A 1 22.28 -46.01 -45.10
N THR A 2 21.64 -45.53 -44.02
CA THR A 2 21.71 -46.09 -42.63
C THR A 2 23.05 -45.83 -41.94
N PHE A 3 23.20 -45.41 -40.69
CA PHE A 3 22.31 -45.00 -39.59
C PHE A 3 23.29 -44.31 -38.60
N SER A 4 22.98 -43.10 -38.12
CA SER A 4 23.80 -42.37 -37.15
C SER A 4 23.58 -42.91 -35.73
N GLU A 5 24.68 -42.97 -34.99
CA GLU A 5 24.77 -43.37 -33.59
C GLU A 5 23.87 -42.55 -32.65
N ARG A 6 23.44 -43.27 -31.62
CA ARG A 6 22.38 -42.98 -30.68
C ARG A 6 22.96 -42.28 -29.45
N ALA A 7 22.77 -40.97 -29.33
CA ALA A 7 22.99 -40.27 -28.06
C ALA A 7 21.90 -40.66 -27.05
N MET A 8 22.30 -41.24 -25.92
CA MET A 8 21.42 -41.59 -24.79
C MET A 8 20.88 -40.33 -24.10
N PHE A 9 19.65 -39.93 -24.42
CA PHE A 9 18.86 -39.08 -23.53
C PHE A 9 18.28 -39.96 -22.42
N ARG A 10 18.83 -39.89 -21.20
CA ARG A 10 18.25 -40.56 -20.03
C ARG A 10 17.04 -39.77 -19.55
N GLU A 11 15.85 -40.35 -19.67
CA GLU A 11 14.65 -39.83 -19.01
C GLU A 11 14.80 -39.88 -17.47
N PRO A 12 14.30 -38.86 -16.74
CA PRO A 12 14.36 -38.85 -15.29
C PRO A 12 13.48 -39.96 -14.69
N ARG A 13 14.08 -40.80 -13.85
CA ARG A 13 13.49 -41.98 -13.16
C ARG A 13 12.38 -41.66 -12.14
N ASN A 14 11.79 -40.46 -12.16
CA ASN A 14 10.68 -40.14 -11.27
C ASN A 14 9.68 -39.17 -11.93
N ALA A 15 9.25 -39.52 -13.13
CA ALA A 15 8.03 -38.96 -13.71
C ALA A 15 6.84 -39.65 -13.04
N ARG A 16 6.28 -39.04 -11.98
CA ARG A 16 4.92 -39.38 -11.54
C ARG A 16 4.03 -39.27 -12.77
N SER A 17 3.36 -40.38 -13.13
CA SER A 17 2.64 -40.46 -14.41
C SER A 17 1.77 -39.22 -14.60
N ILE A 18 1.69 -38.71 -15.84
CA ILE A 18 0.85 -37.53 -16.16
C ILE A 18 -0.58 -37.75 -15.65
N HIS A 19 -1.04 -39.00 -15.64
CA HIS A 19 -2.31 -39.42 -15.06
C HIS A 19 -2.37 -39.25 -13.54
N ALA A 20 -1.30 -39.53 -12.79
CA ALA A 20 -1.21 -39.30 -11.35
C ALA A 20 -1.18 -37.80 -11.01
N ILE A 21 -0.50 -36.98 -11.81
CA ILE A 21 -0.50 -35.52 -11.65
C ILE A 21 -1.90 -34.97 -11.94
N ALA A 22 -2.50 -35.35 -13.07
CA ALA A 22 -3.87 -34.95 -13.43
C ALA A 22 -4.91 -35.43 -12.41
N PHE A 23 -4.75 -36.63 -11.84
CA PHE A 23 -5.60 -37.14 -10.77
C PHE A 23 -5.45 -36.32 -9.49
N MET A 24 -4.22 -36.02 -9.07
CA MET A 24 -3.99 -35.19 -7.87
C MET A 24 -4.45 -33.75 -8.05
N GLU A 25 -4.29 -33.16 -9.24
CA GLU A 25 -4.84 -31.85 -9.58
C GLU A 25 -6.37 -31.85 -9.59
N ARG A 26 -7.00 -32.91 -10.13
CA ARG A 26 -8.46 -33.09 -10.09
C ARG A 26 -8.99 -33.25 -8.67
N VAL A 27 -8.28 -33.97 -7.79
CA VAL A 27 -8.63 -34.10 -6.36
C VAL A 27 -8.42 -32.79 -5.60
N ARG A 28 -7.36 -32.03 -5.92
CA ARG A 28 -7.09 -30.69 -5.36
C ARG A 28 -8.14 -29.67 -5.81
N HIS A 29 -8.59 -29.75 -7.07
CA HIS A 29 -9.68 -28.95 -7.61
C HIS A 29 -11.02 -29.33 -6.98
N TRP A 30 -11.30 -30.61 -6.76
CA TRP A 30 -12.50 -31.06 -6.03
C TRP A 30 -12.52 -30.61 -4.56
N ARG A 31 -11.37 -30.63 -3.87
CA ARG A 31 -11.25 -30.10 -2.51
C ARG A 31 -11.44 -28.59 -2.44
N THR A 32 -10.84 -27.84 -3.37
CA THR A 32 -10.98 -26.37 -3.43
C THR A 32 -12.38 -25.94 -3.86
N LEU A 33 -13.04 -26.67 -4.76
CA LEU A 33 -14.45 -26.47 -5.09
C LEU A 33 -15.38 -26.84 -3.93
N LYS A 34 -15.12 -27.92 -3.19
CA LYS A 34 -15.88 -28.23 -1.96
C LYS A 34 -15.70 -27.18 -0.88
N ILE A 35 -14.50 -26.64 -0.69
CA ILE A 35 -14.22 -25.58 0.29
C ILE A 35 -14.85 -24.26 -0.18
N SER A 36 -14.80 -23.94 -1.47
CA SER A 36 -15.45 -22.76 -2.07
C SER A 36 -16.98 -22.85 -2.02
N GLN A 37 -17.55 -24.02 -2.31
CA GLN A 37 -18.98 -24.27 -2.11
C GLN A 37 -19.34 -24.23 -0.62
N ALA A 38 -18.56 -24.84 0.27
CA ALA A 38 -18.77 -24.79 1.72
C ALA A 38 -18.67 -23.36 2.29
N MET A 39 -17.76 -22.52 1.77
CA MET A 39 -17.59 -21.11 2.14
C MET A 39 -18.67 -20.21 1.53
N LYS A 40 -19.22 -20.54 0.36
CA LYS A 40 -20.42 -19.87 -0.20
C LYS A 40 -21.71 -20.32 0.49
N THR A 41 -21.74 -21.50 1.11
CA THR A 41 -22.91 -22.04 1.84
C THR A 41 -22.91 -21.75 3.34
N THR A 42 -22.01 -20.92 3.88
CA THR A 42 -22.20 -20.34 5.23
C THR A 42 -23.22 -19.20 5.23
N LYS A 43 -24.27 -19.30 4.41
CA LYS A 43 -25.53 -18.65 4.74
C LYS A 43 -26.14 -19.50 5.85
N LYS A 44 -25.81 -19.16 7.10
CA LYS A 44 -26.36 -19.79 8.31
C LYS A 44 -27.87 -19.55 8.37
N HIS A 45 -28.63 -20.29 7.57
CA HIS A 45 -30.06 -20.47 7.75
C HIS A 45 -30.23 -21.54 8.84
N SER A 46 -29.97 -21.14 10.08
CA SER A 46 -30.66 -21.80 11.18
C SER A 46 -32.14 -21.48 10.97
N ASN A 47 -32.96 -22.50 10.74
CA ASN A 47 -34.41 -22.41 10.79
C ASN A 47 -34.82 -21.91 12.18
N SER A 48 -34.85 -20.59 12.37
CA SER A 48 -35.44 -19.95 13.53
C SER A 48 -36.85 -19.52 13.15
N LYS A 49 -37.82 -20.08 13.88
CA LYS A 49 -39.25 -19.77 13.87
C LYS A 49 -39.47 -18.26 13.71
N GLY A 50 -40.47 -17.91 12.90
CA GLY A 50 -40.88 -16.56 12.46
C GLY A 50 -40.34 -15.36 13.23
N GLY A 51 -39.80 -14.39 12.47
CA GLY A 51 -39.42 -13.06 12.92
C GLY A 51 -39.12 -12.15 11.72
N ARG A 52 -39.10 -10.82 11.94
CA ARG A 52 -38.71 -9.87 10.89
C ARG A 52 -37.27 -10.19 10.44
N PRO A 53 -37.01 -10.34 9.13
CA PRO A 53 -35.67 -10.65 8.64
C PRO A 53 -34.68 -9.57 9.13
N PRO A 54 -33.47 -9.97 9.54
CA PRO A 54 -32.45 -9.03 9.97
C PRO A 54 -32.06 -8.10 8.82
N LYS A 55 -31.91 -6.80 9.10
CA LYS A 55 -31.39 -5.83 8.12
C LYS A 55 -30.02 -6.28 7.60
N GLU A 56 -29.80 -6.11 6.30
CA GLU A 56 -28.54 -6.43 5.62
C GLU A 56 -27.35 -5.69 6.25
N ILE A 57 -27.50 -4.40 6.53
CA ILE A 57 -26.48 -3.58 7.21
C ILE A 57 -27.00 -3.17 8.59
N LYS A 58 -26.47 -3.82 9.64
CA LYS A 58 -26.78 -3.48 11.03
C LYS A 58 -25.91 -2.31 11.48
N ARG A 59 -26.54 -1.17 11.82
CA ARG A 59 -25.89 0.02 12.40
C ARG A 59 -25.96 -0.05 13.94
N ASN A 60 -25.13 -0.90 14.54
CA ASN A 60 -25.13 -1.18 15.99
C ASN A 60 -23.96 -0.54 16.75
N LYS A 61 -23.18 0.32 16.09
CA LYS A 61 -22.04 1.02 16.69
C LYS A 61 -22.43 2.46 16.99
N THR A 62 -21.99 2.96 18.13
CA THR A 62 -22.29 4.30 18.63
C THR A 62 -21.03 5.15 18.63
N ILE A 63 -21.16 6.40 18.20
CA ILE A 63 -20.14 7.44 18.32
C ILE A 63 -20.78 8.56 19.14
N THR A 64 -20.15 8.90 20.27
CA THR A 64 -20.60 10.01 21.13
C THR A 64 -19.86 11.28 20.73
N VAL A 65 -20.60 12.37 20.52
CA VAL A 65 -20.04 13.68 20.20
C VAL A 65 -20.31 14.63 21.36
N HIS A 66 -19.26 14.99 22.09
CA HIS A 66 -19.34 16.05 23.09
C HIS A 66 -19.32 17.40 22.37
N CYS A 67 -20.27 18.26 22.72
CA CYS A 67 -20.44 19.58 22.14
C CYS A 67 -21.02 20.54 23.18
N SER A 68 -20.75 21.82 23.00
CA SER A 68 -21.39 22.90 23.76
C SER A 68 -22.88 23.01 23.42
N ALA A 69 -23.64 23.72 24.26
CA ALA A 69 -25.07 23.96 24.01
C ALA A 69 -25.32 24.69 22.68
N PHE A 70 -24.42 25.61 22.31
CA PHE A 70 -24.49 26.34 21.05
C PHE A 70 -24.26 25.41 19.84
N GLU A 71 -23.19 24.61 19.87
CA GLU A 71 -22.88 23.65 18.81
C GLU A 71 -24.01 22.61 18.65
N GLN A 72 -24.58 22.12 19.75
CA GLN A 72 -25.70 21.20 19.70
C GLN A 72 -26.91 21.81 19.00
N ARG A 73 -27.24 23.08 19.30
CA ARG A 73 -28.34 23.79 18.66
C ARG A 73 -28.08 23.96 17.16
N LEU A 74 -26.88 24.40 16.78
CA LEU A 74 -26.50 24.59 15.39
C LEU A 74 -26.58 23.28 14.59
N LEU A 75 -26.11 22.17 15.16
CA LEU A 75 -26.18 20.85 14.52
C LEU A 75 -27.63 20.36 14.34
N ARG A 76 -28.52 20.70 15.28
CA ARG A 76 -29.96 20.42 15.14
C ARG A 76 -30.62 21.27 14.08
N GLU A 77 -30.30 22.56 14.01
CA GLU A 77 -30.82 23.48 12.99
C GLU A 77 -30.38 23.03 11.59
N LYS A 78 -29.08 22.72 11.41
CA LYS A 78 -28.56 22.16 10.15
C LYS A 78 -29.21 20.84 9.75
N GLY A 79 -29.47 19.95 10.71
CA GLY A 79 -30.21 18.72 10.47
C GLY A 79 -31.65 19.01 10.00
N LYS A 80 -32.35 19.94 10.68
CA LYS A 80 -33.71 20.36 10.31
C LYS A 80 -33.76 20.98 8.92
N GLU A 81 -32.80 21.83 8.56
CA GLU A 81 -32.67 22.41 7.22
C GLU A 81 -32.52 21.32 6.15
N ALA A 82 -31.78 20.25 6.46
CA ALA A 82 -31.61 19.09 5.60
C ALA A 82 -32.75 18.04 5.70
N GLY A 83 -33.77 18.27 6.54
CA GLY A 83 -34.89 17.35 6.74
C GLY A 83 -34.52 16.03 7.44
N ILE A 84 -33.38 15.96 8.13
CA ILE A 84 -32.85 14.74 8.78
C ILE A 84 -32.48 15.00 10.24
N THR A 85 -32.23 13.92 11.00
CA THR A 85 -31.78 14.07 12.38
C THR A 85 -30.35 14.58 12.46
N ALA A 86 -29.98 15.27 13.55
CA ALA A 86 -28.61 15.77 13.74
C ALA A 86 -27.55 14.63 13.64
N SER A 87 -27.87 13.43 14.12
CA SER A 87 -26.99 12.26 14.03
C SER A 87 -26.83 11.75 12.61
N GLU A 88 -27.89 11.78 11.81
CA GLU A 88 -27.81 11.43 10.38
C GLU A 88 -27.04 12.48 9.61
N TYR A 89 -27.30 13.76 9.87
CA TYR A 89 -26.58 14.88 9.27
C TYR A 89 -25.07 14.78 9.51
N LEU A 90 -24.65 14.58 10.78
CA LEU A 90 -23.25 14.39 11.13
C LEU A 90 -22.63 13.17 10.45
N ARG A 91 -23.39 12.07 10.33
CA ARG A 91 -22.91 10.86 9.65
C ARG A 91 -22.73 11.10 8.17
N GLU A 92 -23.72 11.65 7.48
CA GLU A 92 -23.63 11.92 6.04
C GLU A 92 -22.46 12.86 5.76
N ILE A 93 -22.34 13.97 6.50
CA ILE A 93 -21.18 14.87 6.36
C ILE A 93 -19.86 14.18 6.73
N GLY A 94 -19.82 13.34 7.75
CA GLY A 94 -18.61 12.61 8.11
C GLY A 94 -18.17 11.59 7.06
N LEU A 95 -19.11 11.05 6.28
CA LEU A 95 -18.86 10.06 5.22
C LEU A 95 -18.60 10.71 3.85
N THR A 96 -19.32 11.77 3.51
CA THR A 96 -19.24 12.43 2.19
C THR A 96 -18.35 13.67 2.22
N GLY A 97 -18.24 14.32 3.38
CA GLY A 97 -17.46 15.53 3.57
C GLY A 97 -15.98 15.24 3.40
N LYS A 98 -15.33 16.03 2.54
CA LYS A 98 -13.88 16.08 2.50
C LYS A 98 -13.43 16.81 3.75
N ILE A 99 -12.77 16.09 4.66
CA ILE A 99 -11.92 16.75 5.63
C ILE A 99 -10.75 17.27 4.80
N ASP A 100 -10.66 18.59 4.63
CA ASP A 100 -9.43 19.25 4.22
C ASP A 100 -8.41 19.00 5.32
N ARG A 101 -7.84 17.78 5.33
CA ARG A 101 -6.65 17.50 6.10
C ARG A 101 -5.64 18.49 5.55
N PRO A 102 -5.07 19.39 6.37
CA PRO A 102 -3.94 20.18 5.90
C PRO A 102 -2.92 19.12 5.47
N LYS A 103 -2.75 19.01 4.15
CA LYS A 103 -1.81 18.07 3.57
C LYS A 103 -0.48 18.55 4.15
N ARG A 104 0.12 17.76 5.05
CA ARG A 104 1.43 18.06 5.64
C ARG A 104 2.47 17.87 4.55
N GLU A 105 2.38 18.70 3.52
CA GLU A 105 3.32 18.73 2.43
C GLU A 105 4.31 19.82 2.77
N PHE A 106 5.57 19.44 2.75
CA PHE A 106 6.63 20.42 2.77
C PHE A 106 6.42 21.40 1.60
N PRO A 107 6.76 22.68 1.78
CA PRO A 107 6.80 23.65 0.68
C PRO A 107 7.56 23.07 -0.51
N LYS A 108 7.21 23.50 -1.73
CA LYS A 108 7.83 22.99 -2.97
C LYS A 108 9.36 23.06 -2.91
N ASP A 109 9.90 24.14 -2.35
CA ASP A 109 11.35 24.37 -2.23
C ASP A 109 12.01 23.35 -1.30
N ALA A 110 11.36 23.00 -0.19
CA ALA A 110 11.85 21.98 0.73
C ALA A 110 11.80 20.57 0.12
N LEU A 111 10.83 20.29 -0.77
CA LEU A 111 10.78 19.04 -1.52
C LEU A 111 11.90 18.96 -2.57
N LEU A 112 12.19 20.06 -3.28
CA LEU A 112 13.30 20.16 -4.22
C LEU A 112 14.65 19.95 -3.51
N LEU A 113 14.84 20.62 -2.38
CA LEU A 113 16.04 20.47 -1.55
C LEU A 113 16.23 19.04 -1.03
N LYS A 114 15.15 18.38 -0.60
CA LYS A 114 15.18 16.97 -0.23
C LYS A 114 15.63 16.08 -1.40
N GLY A 115 15.15 16.39 -2.61
CA GLY A 115 15.54 15.68 -3.84
C GLY A 115 17.03 15.81 -4.12
N THR A 116 17.58 17.02 -4.11
CA THR A 116 19.01 17.25 -4.35
C THR A 116 19.90 16.55 -3.32
N LEU A 117 19.54 16.61 -2.03
CA LEU A 117 20.25 15.91 -0.97
C LEU A 117 20.27 14.38 -1.16
N ASN A 118 19.14 13.79 -1.56
CA ASN A 118 19.05 12.36 -1.84
C ASN A 118 19.95 11.94 -3.01
N HIS A 119 20.02 12.75 -4.08
CA HIS A 119 20.91 12.50 -5.21
C HIS A 119 22.39 12.54 -4.80
N ILE A 120 22.79 13.54 -4.02
CA ILE A 120 24.15 13.65 -3.51
C ILE A 120 24.49 12.46 -2.60
N ALA A 121 23.61 12.09 -1.68
CA ALA A 121 23.80 10.95 -0.78
C ALA A 121 23.97 9.63 -1.56
N ALA A 122 23.18 9.43 -2.61
CA ALA A 122 23.30 8.25 -3.47
C ALA A 122 24.66 8.21 -4.18
N ASN A 123 25.12 9.33 -4.73
CA ASN A 123 26.42 9.42 -5.40
C ASN A 123 27.58 9.17 -4.43
N LEU A 124 27.54 9.77 -3.24
CA LEU A 124 28.53 9.51 -2.19
C LEU A 124 28.55 8.03 -1.78
N ASN A 125 27.39 7.39 -1.67
CA ASN A 125 27.31 5.96 -1.37
C ASN A 125 27.91 5.09 -2.49
N GLN A 126 27.76 5.49 -3.75
CA GLN A 126 28.41 4.79 -4.88
C GLN A 126 29.94 4.94 -4.84
N ILE A 127 30.45 6.14 -4.54
CA ILE A 127 31.88 6.40 -4.38
C ILE A 127 32.45 5.60 -3.21
N ALA A 128 31.75 5.60 -2.07
CA ALA A 128 32.13 4.82 -0.89
C ALA A 128 32.17 3.32 -1.19
N LYS A 129 31.17 2.78 -1.88
CA LYS A 129 31.12 1.36 -2.27
C LYS A 129 32.28 0.96 -3.18
N LYS A 130 32.62 1.80 -4.16
CA LYS A 130 33.79 1.59 -5.05
C LYS A 130 35.12 1.68 -4.31
N ARG A 131 35.24 2.56 -3.31
CA ARG A 131 36.44 2.61 -2.48
C ARG A 131 36.55 1.37 -1.58
N ASN A 132 35.44 0.92 -1.01
CA ASN A 132 35.38 -0.24 -0.13
C ASN A 132 35.63 -1.57 -0.87
N SER A 133 35.40 -1.62 -2.19
CA SER A 133 35.75 -2.78 -3.01
C SER A 133 37.24 -2.87 -3.37
N GLY A 134 38.07 -1.94 -2.89
CA GLY A 134 39.52 -1.93 -3.12
C GLY A 134 39.93 -1.29 -4.45
N GLU A 135 38.98 -0.80 -5.25
CA GLU A 135 39.27 -0.07 -6.48
C GLU A 135 39.86 1.31 -6.16
N ASN A 136 40.86 1.72 -6.94
CA ASN A 136 41.40 3.07 -6.86
C ASN A 136 40.42 4.06 -7.48
N LEU A 137 40.18 5.18 -6.79
CA LEU A 137 39.37 6.27 -7.32
C LEU A 137 40.06 6.87 -8.54
N GLY A 138 39.55 6.57 -9.73
CA GLY A 138 39.99 7.18 -10.99
C GLY A 138 39.79 8.70 -10.99
N ALA A 139 40.50 9.42 -11.88
CA ALA A 139 40.46 10.88 -11.96
C ALA A 139 39.03 11.46 -12.04
N PHE A 140 38.18 10.84 -12.87
CA PHE A 140 36.77 11.20 -13.03
C PHE A 140 35.94 11.12 -11.73
N MET A 141 36.20 10.13 -10.88
CA MET A 141 35.49 9.97 -9.60
C MET A 141 35.94 10.99 -8.57
N ARG A 142 37.20 11.45 -8.65
CA ARG A 142 37.73 12.52 -7.79
C ARG A 142 37.14 13.88 -8.19
N GLU A 143 37.02 14.13 -9.49
CA GLU A 143 36.36 15.31 -10.04
C GLU A 143 34.88 15.34 -9.65
N GLN A 144 34.15 14.22 -9.78
CA GLN A 144 32.78 14.12 -9.27
C GLN A 144 32.67 14.35 -7.76
N LEU A 145 33.63 13.87 -6.97
CA LEU A 145 33.63 14.09 -5.53
C LEU A 145 33.79 15.58 -5.19
N ASP A 146 34.63 16.30 -5.94
CA ASP A 146 34.82 17.74 -5.79
C ASP A 146 33.56 18.52 -6.19
N GLU A 147 32.91 18.13 -7.28
CA GLU A 147 31.63 18.70 -7.72
C GLU A 147 30.53 18.50 -6.65
N LEU A 148 30.39 17.29 -6.09
CA LEU A 148 29.42 16.99 -5.03
C LEU A 148 29.70 17.80 -3.76
N SER A 149 30.97 18.03 -3.43
CA SER A 149 31.39 18.89 -2.31
C SER A 149 30.94 20.34 -2.52
N GLY A 150 31.12 20.87 -3.74
CA GLY A 150 30.63 22.21 -4.11
C GLY A 150 29.11 22.35 -4.04
N GLN A 151 28.37 21.33 -4.48
CA GLN A 151 26.91 21.28 -4.38
C GLN A 151 26.43 21.29 -2.91
N LEU A 152 27.08 20.51 -2.03
CA LEU A 152 26.78 20.50 -0.59
C LEU A 152 27.05 21.85 0.09
N HIS A 153 28.14 22.52 -0.27
CA HIS A 153 28.44 23.85 0.23
C HIS A 153 27.35 24.86 -0.15
N THR A 154 26.89 24.82 -1.40
CA THR A 154 25.81 25.68 -1.91
C THR A 154 24.49 25.43 -1.19
N ILE A 155 24.14 24.17 -0.94
CA ILE A 155 22.97 23.80 -0.14
C ILE A 155 23.07 24.34 1.29
N THR A 156 24.26 24.24 1.90
CA THR A 156 24.49 24.72 3.27
C THR A 156 24.29 26.23 3.39
N ILE A 157 24.76 27.00 2.40
CA ILE A 157 24.51 28.45 2.30
C ILE A 157 23.03 28.73 2.12
N THR A 158 22.36 28.00 1.23
CA THR A 158 20.92 28.17 0.96
C THR A 158 20.09 27.95 2.22
N ILE A 159 20.39 26.89 2.98
CA ILE A 159 19.74 26.61 4.27
C ILE A 159 20.01 27.74 5.26
N ARG A 160 21.26 28.17 5.41
CA ARG A 160 21.62 29.26 6.33
C ARG A 160 20.84 30.54 6.02
N ASN A 161 20.76 30.91 4.75
CA ASN A 161 20.05 32.11 4.29
C ASN A 161 18.53 32.00 4.46
N TYR A 162 17.98 30.78 4.46
CA TYR A 162 16.55 30.56 4.70
C TYR A 162 16.14 30.76 6.17
N PHE A 163 17.07 30.54 7.10
CA PHE A 163 16.83 30.65 8.55
C PHE A 163 17.39 31.94 9.18
N SER A 164 18.05 32.79 8.39
CA SER A 164 18.56 34.11 8.83
C SER A 164 17.53 35.19 8.51
#